data_AF-H6LIF6-F1
#
_entry.id   AF-H6LIF6-F1
#
_cell.length_a   1.000
_cell.length_b   1.000
_cell.length_c   1.000
_cell.angle_alpha   90.00
_cell.angle_beta   90.00
_cell.angle_gamma   90.00
#
_symmetry.space_group_name_H-M   'P 1'
#
loop_
_entity.id
_entity.type
_entity.pdbx_description
1 polymer ?
#
loop_
_entity_poly.entity_id
_entity_poly.type
_entity_poly.pdbx_seq_one_letter_code
_entity_poly.pdbx_strand_id
1 'polypeptide(L)'
;MADFLEVLNRPAEAFKRGNVKISAILVGITIVIVTIFDAMMHYLVNGKDYPVDINIFKLLLLASLGVVTYLAICGIFWGIGKIFGSQTQLRVYLKTWGLTYIPTMICGAIVVLVETYFTLFWNNSIWGLLLNIVFGGILIWKTILYVVFLKEVTGLRGKKLMGAFLLCGIGILVLAFLNLYVGLKTPIL
;
A
#
# COMPACT_ATOMS: atom_id res chain seq x y z
N MET A 1 -20.23 0.06 4.24
CA MET A 1 -20.08 1.49 3.87
C MET A 1 -19.79 2.35 5.10
N ALA A 2 -20.56 2.22 6.19
CA ALA A 2 -20.30 2.89 7.47
C ALA A 2 -18.89 2.64 8.02
N ASP A 3 -18.44 1.38 8.07
CA ASP A 3 -17.10 1.03 8.57
C ASP A 3 -15.96 1.63 7.73
N PHE A 4 -16.16 1.82 6.42
CA PHE A 4 -15.16 2.43 5.54
C PHE A 4 -15.05 3.94 5.78
N LEU A 5 -16.19 4.62 5.95
CA LEU A 5 -16.25 6.03 6.34
C LEU A 5 -15.72 6.26 7.77
N GLU A 6 -15.88 5.29 8.66
CA GLU A 6 -15.30 5.32 10.01
C GLU A 6 -13.77 5.22 9.97
N VAL A 7 -13.19 4.36 9.13
CA VAL A 7 -11.71 4.30 8.93
C VAL A 7 -11.17 5.62 8.38
N LEU A 8 -11.90 6.26 7.46
CA LEU A 8 -11.57 7.56 6.88
C LEU A 8 -11.63 8.70 7.91
N ASN A 9 -12.72 8.76 8.68
CA ASN A 9 -12.99 9.88 9.58
C ASN A 9 -12.36 9.73 10.98
N ARG A 10 -12.14 8.48 11.44
CA ARG A 10 -11.63 8.17 12.78
C ARG A 10 -10.58 7.04 12.73
N PRO A 11 -9.43 7.26 12.07
CA PRO A 11 -8.42 6.23 11.85
C PRO A 11 -7.87 5.62 13.14
N ALA A 12 -7.73 6.41 14.22
CA ALA A 12 -7.27 5.92 15.52
C ALA A 12 -8.27 4.95 16.18
N GLU A 13 -9.57 5.22 16.10
CA GLU A 13 -10.62 4.32 16.63
C GLU A 13 -10.73 3.05 15.79
N ALA A 14 -10.64 3.19 14.46
CA ALA A 14 -10.65 2.07 13.53
C ALA A 14 -9.44 1.13 13.74
N PHE A 15 -8.25 1.68 14.00
CA PHE A 15 -7.06 0.87 14.33
C PHE A 15 -7.20 0.15 15.68
N LYS A 16 -7.84 0.77 16.68
CA LYS A 16 -8.08 0.10 17.96
C LYS A 16 -9.06 -1.07 17.84
N ARG A 17 -10.13 -0.93 17.04
CA ARG A 17 -11.10 -2.01 16.79
C ARG A 17 -10.53 -3.14 15.94
N GLY A 18 -9.74 -2.81 14.91
CA GLY A 18 -9.05 -3.76 14.05
C GLY A 18 -9.98 -4.76 13.36
N ASN A 19 -10.49 -4.41 12.18
CA ASN A 19 -11.36 -5.31 11.40
C ASN A 19 -10.56 -6.13 10.36
N VAL A 20 -10.35 -7.42 10.65
CA VAL A 20 -9.61 -8.36 9.78
C VAL A 20 -10.21 -8.42 8.38
N LYS A 21 -11.54 -8.46 8.27
CA LYS A 21 -12.22 -8.63 6.98
C LYS A 21 -11.97 -7.43 6.09
N ILE A 22 -12.11 -6.22 6.62
CA ILE A 22 -11.88 -4.98 5.88
C ILE A 22 -10.40 -4.84 5.50
N SER A 23 -9.49 -5.11 6.44
CA SER A 23 -8.04 -5.11 6.18
C SER A 23 -7.68 -6.07 5.03
N ALA A 24 -8.17 -7.31 5.08
CA ALA A 24 -7.90 -8.31 4.05
C ALA A 24 -8.52 -7.94 2.69
N ILE A 25 -9.75 -7.40 2.68
CA ILE A 25 -10.40 -6.94 1.45
C ILE A 25 -9.61 -5.79 0.82
N LEU A 26 -9.18 -4.80 1.60
CA LEU A 26 -8.40 -3.66 1.10
C LEU A 26 -7.09 -4.11 0.48
N VAL A 27 -6.33 -4.95 1.20
CA VAL A 27 -5.07 -5.50 0.69
C VAL A 27 -5.31 -6.32 -0.57
N GLY A 28 -6.34 -7.17 -0.59
CA GLY A 28 -6.71 -7.97 -1.76
C GLY A 28 -7.07 -7.11 -2.97
N ILE A 29 -7.89 -6.08 -2.80
CA ILE A 29 -8.25 -5.15 -3.87
C ILE A 29 -7.00 -4.41 -4.37
N THR A 30 -6.13 -3.92 -3.49
CA THR A 30 -4.88 -3.26 -3.90
C THR A 30 -4.02 -4.19 -4.74
N ILE A 31 -3.83 -5.45 -4.29
CA ILE A 31 -3.05 -6.45 -5.04
C ILE A 31 -3.68 -6.70 -6.42
N VAL A 32 -5.01 -6.85 -6.50
CA VAL A 32 -5.70 -7.03 -7.79
C VAL A 32 -5.50 -5.82 -8.70
N ILE A 33 -5.57 -4.59 -8.17
CA ILE A 33 -5.38 -3.36 -8.94
C ILE A 33 -3.98 -3.31 -9.57
N VAL A 34 -2.95 -3.52 -8.76
CA VAL A 34 -1.55 -3.33 -9.18
C VAL A 34 -0.96 -4.52 -9.93
N THR A 35 -1.69 -5.63 -10.05
CA THR A 35 -1.23 -6.83 -10.78
C THR A 35 -2.14 -7.16 -11.96
N ILE A 36 -3.41 -7.46 -11.68
CA ILE A 36 -4.36 -7.94 -12.70
C ILE A 36 -4.93 -6.76 -13.48
N PHE A 37 -5.48 -5.76 -12.78
CA PHE A 37 -6.13 -4.62 -13.44
C PHE A 37 -5.12 -3.81 -14.28
N ASP A 38 -3.91 -3.59 -13.76
CA ASP A 38 -2.81 -2.98 -14.49
C ASP A 38 -2.52 -3.69 -15.82
N ALA A 39 -2.29 -5.01 -15.78
CA ALA A 39 -2.01 -5.80 -16.97
C ALA A 39 -3.18 -5.81 -17.96
N MET A 40 -4.41 -5.91 -17.45
CA MET A 40 -5.62 -5.87 -18.28
C MET A 40 -5.80 -4.52 -18.98
N MET A 41 -5.62 -3.41 -18.28
CA MET A 41 -5.75 -2.07 -18.86
C MET A 41 -4.72 -1.83 -19.96
N HIS A 42 -3.47 -2.20 -19.71
CA HIS A 42 -2.42 -2.07 -20.72
C HIS A 42 -2.67 -2.94 -21.96
N TYR A 43 -3.17 -4.17 -21.78
CA TYR A 43 -3.54 -5.04 -22.89
C TYR A 43 -4.74 -4.50 -23.69
N LEU A 44 -5.77 -3.99 -23.02
CA LEU A 44 -6.96 -3.44 -23.67
C LEU A 44 -6.66 -2.20 -24.50
N VAL A 45 -5.75 -1.33 -24.02
CA VAL A 45 -5.45 -0.06 -24.68
C VAL A 45 -4.32 -0.19 -25.72
N ASN A 46 -3.27 -0.97 -25.43
CA ASN A 46 -2.12 -1.09 -26.33
C ASN A 46 -2.17 -2.33 -27.24
N GLY A 47 -3.16 -3.21 -27.05
CA GLY A 47 -3.38 -4.37 -27.90
C GLY A 47 -2.16 -5.29 -28.03
N LYS A 48 -1.81 -5.65 -29.27
CA LYS A 48 -0.69 -6.55 -29.60
C LYS A 48 0.70 -5.92 -29.45
N ASP A 49 0.79 -4.60 -29.28
CA ASP A 49 2.07 -3.91 -29.05
C ASP A 49 2.50 -3.95 -27.58
N TYR A 50 1.68 -4.53 -26.69
CA TYR A 50 2.07 -4.76 -25.31
C TYR A 50 2.98 -6.00 -25.23
N PRO A 51 4.27 -5.86 -24.83
CA PRO A 51 5.28 -6.91 -24.97
C PRO A 51 5.16 -8.05 -23.95
N VAL A 52 4.02 -8.18 -23.28
CA VAL A 52 3.80 -9.16 -22.21
C VAL A 52 2.58 -10.00 -22.56
N ASP A 53 2.81 -11.24 -22.98
CA ASP A 53 1.77 -12.25 -23.02
C ASP A 53 1.10 -12.35 -21.64
N ILE A 54 -0.22 -12.23 -21.59
CA ILE A 54 -0.99 -12.40 -20.34
C ILE A 54 -0.88 -13.86 -19.91
N ASN A 55 0.19 -14.18 -19.20
CA ASN A 55 0.39 -15.48 -18.60
C ASN A 55 -0.27 -15.49 -17.22
N ILE A 56 -1.35 -16.26 -17.09
CA ILE A 56 -2.11 -16.43 -15.85
C ILE A 56 -1.19 -16.87 -14.70
N PHE A 57 -0.18 -17.71 -14.97
CA PHE A 57 0.80 -18.12 -13.95
C PHE A 57 1.67 -16.95 -13.48
N LYS A 58 2.06 -16.04 -14.38
CA LYS A 58 2.84 -14.84 -14.03
C LYS A 58 2.00 -13.86 -13.21
N LEU A 59 0.73 -13.67 -13.56
CA LEU A 59 -0.21 -12.85 -12.77
C LEU A 59 -0.46 -13.45 -11.39
N LEU A 60 -0.66 -14.76 -11.30
CA LEU A 60 -0.84 -15.46 -10.02
C LEU A 60 0.43 -15.36 -9.17
N LEU A 61 1.61 -15.50 -9.77
CA LEU A 61 2.90 -15.33 -9.10
C LEU A 61 3.02 -13.92 -8.53
N LEU A 62 2.76 -12.87 -9.32
CA LEU A 62 2.79 -11.48 -8.86
C LEU A 62 1.76 -11.23 -7.75
N ALA A 63 0.53 -11.74 -7.87
CA ALA A 63 -0.48 -11.61 -6.82
C ALA A 63 -0.03 -12.31 -5.52
N SER A 64 0.57 -13.50 -5.63
CA SER A 64 1.10 -14.24 -4.49
C SER A 64 2.26 -13.50 -3.81
N LEU A 65 3.16 -12.90 -4.60
CA LEU A 65 4.24 -12.07 -4.09
C LEU A 65 3.71 -10.82 -3.39
N GLY A 66 2.62 -10.21 -3.87
CA GLY A 66 1.93 -9.12 -3.17
C GLY A 66 1.46 -9.51 -1.77
N VAL A 67 0.91 -10.72 -1.61
CA VAL A 67 0.54 -11.26 -0.30
C VAL A 67 1.78 -11.50 0.57
N VAL A 68 2.85 -12.05 0.01
CA VAL A 68 4.11 -12.29 0.72
C VAL A 68 4.72 -10.97 1.21
N THR A 69 4.76 -9.93 0.38
CA THR A 69 5.27 -8.61 0.77
C THR A 69 4.42 -7.99 1.88
N TYR A 70 3.09 -8.13 1.81
CA TYR A 70 2.20 -7.68 2.88
C TYR A 70 2.49 -8.38 4.23
N LEU A 71 2.71 -9.69 4.21
CA LEU A 71 3.10 -10.44 5.40
C LEU A 71 4.48 -10.02 5.90
N ALA A 72 5.43 -9.82 4.99
CA ALA A 72 6.79 -9.40 5.30
C ALA A 72 6.81 -8.03 5.99
N ILE A 73 6.07 -7.03 5.47
CA ILE A 73 6.04 -5.70 6.09
C ILE A 73 5.39 -5.73 7.48
N CYS A 74 4.33 -6.53 7.66
CA CYS A 74 3.73 -6.73 8.98
C CYS A 74 4.72 -7.41 9.95
N GLY A 75 5.51 -8.37 9.46
CA GLY A 75 6.59 -9.01 10.21
C GLY A 75 7.69 -8.03 10.62
N ILE A 76 8.12 -7.15 9.72
CA ILE A 76 9.10 -6.09 9.99
C ILE A 76 8.57 -5.15 11.08
N PHE A 77 7.34 -4.65 10.95
CA PHE A 77 6.76 -3.75 11.94
C PHE A 77 6.60 -4.39 13.31
N TRP A 78 6.22 -5.67 13.35
CA TRP A 78 6.15 -6.43 14.57
C TRP A 78 7.54 -6.63 15.20
N GLY A 79 8.54 -7.04 14.41
CA GLY A 79 9.90 -7.27 14.89
C GLY A 79 10.55 -5.99 15.43
N ILE A 80 10.43 -4.89 14.69
CA ILE A 80 10.90 -3.57 15.15
C ILE A 80 10.12 -3.15 16.40
N GLY A 81 8.80 -3.29 16.40
CA GLY A 81 7.97 -3.02 17.57
C GLY A 81 8.46 -3.78 18.81
N LYS A 82 8.78 -5.07 18.67
CA LYS A 82 9.32 -5.91 19.75
C LYS A 82 10.66 -5.42 20.26
N ILE A 83 11.58 -5.03 19.37
CA ILE A 83 12.91 -4.48 19.75
C ILE A 83 12.75 -3.23 20.62
N PHE A 84 11.76 -2.37 20.33
CA PHE A 84 11.48 -1.17 21.12
C PHE A 84 10.60 -1.40 22.36
N GLY A 85 10.18 -2.64 22.63
CA GLY A 85 9.43 -3.03 23.82
C GLY A 85 7.91 -3.07 23.67
N SER A 86 7.39 -3.12 22.44
CA SER A 86 5.96 -3.36 22.18
C SER A 86 5.56 -4.78 22.62
N GLN A 87 4.45 -4.88 23.34
CA GLN A 87 3.85 -6.16 23.71
C GLN A 87 2.79 -6.65 22.71
N THR A 88 2.53 -5.87 21.66
CA THR A 88 1.50 -6.17 20.67
C THR A 88 1.84 -7.43 19.87
N GLN A 89 0.83 -8.28 19.67
CA GLN A 89 0.96 -9.52 18.90
C GLN A 89 0.95 -9.24 17.39
N LEU A 90 1.70 -10.04 16.61
CA LEU A 90 1.77 -9.93 15.14
C LEU A 90 0.38 -9.92 14.48
N ARG A 91 -0.56 -10.71 15.02
CA ARG A 91 -1.93 -10.74 14.52
C ARG A 91 -2.57 -9.35 14.46
N VAL A 92 -2.30 -8.48 15.44
CA VAL A 92 -2.85 -7.11 15.47
C VAL A 92 -2.30 -6.30 14.29
N TYR A 93 -1.00 -6.38 14.00
CA TYR A 93 -0.39 -5.70 12.85
C TYR A 93 -1.06 -6.11 11.52
N LEU A 94 -1.37 -7.40 11.34
CA LEU A 94 -2.13 -7.88 10.18
C LEU A 94 -3.58 -7.34 10.14
N LYS A 95 -4.20 -7.06 11.29
CA LYS A 95 -5.56 -6.48 11.31
C LYS A 95 -5.58 -5.00 10.97
N THR A 96 -4.55 -4.27 11.38
CA THR A 96 -4.56 -2.81 11.36
C THR A 96 -3.76 -2.23 10.22
N TRP A 97 -2.69 -2.88 9.78
CA TRP A 97 -1.86 -2.34 8.70
C TRP A 97 -2.61 -2.28 7.36
N GLY A 98 -3.45 -3.28 7.06
CA GLY A 98 -4.23 -3.30 5.82
C GLY A 98 -5.27 -2.18 5.74
N LEU A 99 -5.66 -1.57 6.86
CA LEU A 99 -6.51 -0.37 6.83
C LEU A 99 -5.78 0.86 6.26
N THR A 100 -4.45 0.87 6.31
CA THR A 100 -3.63 1.93 5.69
C THR A 100 -3.50 1.78 4.16
N TYR A 101 -4.11 0.75 3.58
CA TYR A 101 -4.08 0.51 2.13
C TYR A 101 -5.11 1.36 1.38
N ILE A 102 -6.01 2.08 2.06
CA ILE A 102 -7.00 2.93 1.37
C ILE A 102 -6.33 3.98 0.46
N PRO A 103 -5.38 4.80 0.92
CA PRO A 103 -4.71 5.77 0.04
C PRO A 103 -3.88 5.06 -1.03
N THR A 104 -3.27 3.93 -0.67
CA THR A 104 -2.45 3.09 -1.56
C THR A 104 -3.27 2.49 -2.71
N MET A 105 -4.48 2.02 -2.43
CA MET A 105 -5.44 1.51 -3.42
C MET A 105 -5.86 2.59 -4.41
N ILE A 106 -6.20 3.78 -3.91
CA ILE A 106 -6.56 4.94 -4.74
C ILE A 106 -5.37 5.35 -5.61
N CYS A 107 -4.17 5.41 -5.01
CA CYS A 107 -2.93 5.71 -5.73
C CYS A 107 -2.68 4.70 -6.86
N GLY A 108 -2.75 3.40 -6.56
CA GLY A 108 -2.56 2.34 -7.54
C GLY A 108 -3.52 2.46 -8.72
N ALA A 109 -4.81 2.70 -8.45
CA ALA A 109 -5.80 2.88 -9.53
C ALA A 109 -5.49 4.09 -10.41
N ILE A 110 -5.12 5.23 -9.81
CA ILE A 110 -4.75 6.44 -10.56
C ILE A 110 -3.49 6.19 -11.39
N VAL A 111 -2.47 5.56 -10.82
CA VAL A 111 -1.21 5.24 -11.53
C VAL A 111 -1.49 4.36 -12.73
N VAL A 112 -2.27 3.28 -12.59
CA VAL A 112 -2.64 2.39 -13.71
C VAL A 112 -3.29 3.19 -14.84
N LEU A 113 -4.24 4.08 -14.52
CA LEU A 113 -4.91 4.91 -15.52
C LEU A 113 -3.95 5.90 -16.19
N VAL A 114 -3.12 6.59 -15.39
CA VAL A 114 -2.18 7.58 -15.91
C VAL A 114 -1.12 6.94 -16.80
N GLU A 115 -0.61 5.76 -16.44
CA GLU A 115 0.37 5.03 -17.25
C GLU A 115 -0.25 4.43 -18.50
N THR A 116 -1.48 3.91 -18.41
CA THR A 116 -2.19 3.37 -19.59
C THR A 116 -2.51 4.48 -20.61
N TYR A 117 -2.91 5.66 -20.13
CA TYR A 117 -3.22 6.82 -20.96
C TYR A 117 -2.12 7.89 -20.89
N PHE A 118 -0.85 7.43 -20.88
CA PHE A 118 0.32 8.28 -20.67
C PHE A 118 0.33 9.53 -21.58
N THR A 119 0.03 9.35 -22.86
CA THR A 119 0.01 10.44 -23.85
C THR A 119 -1.10 11.45 -23.61
N LEU A 120 -2.20 11.08 -22.93
CA LEU A 120 -3.31 11.98 -22.64
C LEU A 120 -3.01 12.83 -21.40
N PHE A 121 -2.43 12.22 -20.36
CA PHE A 121 -2.18 12.90 -19.09
C PHE A 121 -0.85 13.64 -19.06
N TRP A 122 0.24 13.06 -19.61
CA TRP A 122 1.56 13.69 -19.53
C TRP A 122 1.87 14.67 -20.65
N ASN A 123 1.17 14.60 -21.78
CA ASN A 123 1.31 15.59 -22.84
C ASN A 123 0.62 16.93 -22.48
N ASN A 124 -0.10 17.00 -21.36
CA ASN A 124 -0.81 18.20 -20.92
C ASN A 124 -0.30 18.65 -19.54
N SER A 125 0.31 19.83 -19.51
CA SER A 125 0.88 20.43 -18.29
C SER A 125 -0.15 20.61 -17.16
N ILE A 126 -1.43 20.87 -17.49
CA ILE A 126 -2.50 21.05 -16.50
C ILE A 126 -2.80 19.73 -15.78
N TRP A 127 -2.92 18.63 -16.53
CA TRP A 127 -3.13 17.29 -15.97
C TRP A 127 -1.92 16.84 -15.15
N GLY A 128 -0.70 17.11 -15.63
CA GLY A 128 0.52 16.85 -14.86
C GLY A 128 0.55 17.59 -13.52
N LEU A 129 0.16 18.87 -13.48
CA LEU A 129 0.08 19.64 -12.23
C LEU A 129 -0.99 19.08 -11.27
N LEU A 130 -2.19 18.80 -11.79
CA LEU A 130 -3.29 18.24 -10.98
C LEU A 130 -2.92 16.88 -10.38
N LEU A 131 -2.33 15.99 -11.18
CA LEU A 131 -1.89 14.67 -10.70
C LEU A 131 -0.81 14.80 -9.62
N ASN A 132 0.14 15.72 -9.76
CA ASN A 132 1.14 15.98 -8.71
C ASN A 132 0.51 16.43 -7.39
N ILE A 133 -0.49 17.31 -7.43
CA ILE A 133 -1.23 17.75 -6.23
C ILE A 133 -1.95 16.56 -5.59
N VAL A 134 -2.63 15.74 -6.40
CA VAL A 134 -3.33 14.54 -5.92
C VAL A 134 -2.36 13.53 -5.28
N PHE A 135 -1.24 13.23 -5.94
CA PHE A 135 -0.23 12.33 -5.40
C PHE A 135 0.40 12.88 -4.11
N GLY A 136 0.70 14.18 -4.06
CA GLY A 136 1.16 14.84 -2.83
C GLY A 136 0.17 14.69 -1.67
N GLY A 137 -1.12 14.90 -1.93
CA GLY A 137 -2.19 14.71 -0.94
C GLY A 137 -2.27 13.26 -0.43
N ILE A 138 -2.18 12.27 -1.34
CA ILE A 138 -2.18 10.85 -0.99
C ILE A 138 -0.96 10.48 -0.13
N LEU A 139 0.23 11.00 -0.45
CA LEU A 139 1.45 10.74 0.32
C LEU A 139 1.37 11.33 1.74
N ILE A 140 0.84 12.55 1.88
CA ILE A 140 0.59 13.17 3.19
C ILE A 140 -0.38 12.31 3.98
N TRP A 141 -1.49 11.88 3.35
CA TRP A 141 -2.48 11.03 4.01
C TRP A 141 -1.89 9.69 4.47
N LYS A 142 -1.11 9.02 3.61
CA LYS A 142 -0.42 7.77 3.97
C LYS A 142 0.55 7.97 5.13
N THR A 143 1.28 9.08 5.14
CA THR A 143 2.22 9.42 6.23
C THR A 143 1.50 9.61 7.56
N ILE A 144 0.35 10.30 7.56
CA ILE A 144 -0.48 10.47 8.76
C ILE A 144 -0.96 9.11 9.27
N LEU A 145 -1.50 8.25 8.40
CA LEU A 145 -1.94 6.91 8.79
C LEU A 145 -0.81 6.06 9.34
N TYR A 146 0.39 6.17 8.78
CA TYR A 146 1.58 5.46 9.25
C TYR A 146 1.99 5.89 10.67
N VAL A 147 2.02 7.19 10.96
CA VAL A 147 2.32 7.70 12.30
C VAL A 147 1.25 7.27 13.32
N VAL A 148 -0.04 7.39 12.95
CA VAL A 148 -1.16 6.97 13.81
C VAL A 148 -1.09 5.47 14.05
N PHE A 149 -0.82 4.66 13.03
CA PHE A 149 -0.64 3.23 13.14
C PHE A 149 0.48 2.88 14.13
N LEU A 150 1.67 3.46 13.96
CA LEU A 150 2.78 3.17 14.86
C LEU A 150 2.44 3.56 16.30
N LYS A 151 1.89 4.76 16.52
CA LYS A 151 1.54 5.23 17.87
C LYS A 151 0.49 4.34 18.53
N GLU A 152 -0.60 4.03 17.84
CA GLU A 152 -1.75 3.32 18.42
C GLU A 152 -1.52 1.81 18.50
N VAL A 153 -0.81 1.21 17.55
CA VAL A 153 -0.60 -0.25 17.50
C VAL A 153 0.60 -0.70 18.31
N THR A 154 1.71 0.07 18.30
CA THR A 154 2.91 -0.31 19.05
C THR A 154 2.86 0.14 20.51
N GLY A 155 2.01 1.12 20.84
CA GLY A 155 1.94 1.72 22.18
C GLY A 155 3.22 2.47 22.59
N LEU A 156 4.17 2.66 21.68
CA LEU A 156 5.44 3.32 21.94
C LEU A 156 5.25 4.83 22.08
N ARG A 157 6.03 5.44 22.98
CA ARG A 157 6.04 6.89 23.22
C ARG A 157 7.45 7.47 23.14
N GLY A 158 7.53 8.76 22.79
CA GLY A 158 8.77 9.53 22.79
C GLY A 158 9.85 8.98 21.85
N LYS A 159 11.10 8.89 22.34
CA LYS A 159 12.28 8.49 21.55
C LYS A 159 12.16 7.08 20.93
N LYS A 160 11.46 6.16 21.61
CA LYS A 160 11.23 4.79 21.11
C LYS A 160 10.33 4.77 19.89
N LEU A 161 9.31 5.64 19.85
CA LEU A 161 8.42 5.79 18.70
C LEU A 161 9.20 6.34 17.49
N MET A 162 10.07 7.33 17.72
CA MET A 162 10.89 7.90 16.65
C MET A 162 11.89 6.90 16.07
N GLY A 163 12.53 6.09 16.92
CA GLY A 163 13.40 5.00 16.48
C GLY A 163 12.66 3.93 15.68
N ALA A 164 11.48 3.51 16.15
CA ALA A 164 10.63 2.57 15.42
C ALA A 164 10.16 3.13 14.07
N PHE A 165 9.78 4.41 14.02
CA PHE A 165 9.38 5.09 12.79
C PHE A 165 10.46 5.05 11.71
N LEU A 166 11.71 5.39 12.07
CA LEU A 166 12.84 5.41 11.14
C LEU A 166 13.17 4.00 10.64
N LEU A 167 13.29 3.02 11.55
CA LEU A 167 13.64 1.65 11.17
C LEU A 167 12.54 0.97 10.35
N CYS A 168 11.27 1.20 10.69
CA CYS A 168 10.15 0.72 9.89
C CYS A 168 10.16 1.37 8.50
N GLY A 169 10.50 2.66 8.40
CA GLY A 169 10.67 3.35 7.11
C GLY A 169 11.79 2.74 6.26
N ILE A 170 12.94 2.43 6.86
CA ILE A 170 14.03 1.71 6.18
C ILE A 170 13.55 0.33 5.70
N GLY A 171 12.80 -0.41 6.53
CA GLY A 171 12.22 -1.68 6.15
C GLY A 171 11.26 -1.59 4.96
N ILE A 172 10.44 -0.53 4.90
CA ILE A 172 9.59 -0.24 3.74
C ILE A 172 10.44 0.00 2.48
N LEU A 173 11.50 0.81 2.58
CA LEU A 173 12.38 1.11 1.44
C LEU A 173 13.08 -0.14 0.90
N VAL A 174 13.57 -1.02 1.79
CA VAL A 174 14.19 -2.28 1.41
C VAL A 174 13.18 -3.19 0.70
N LEU A 175 11.97 -3.33 1.24
CA LEU A 175 10.91 -4.12 0.59
C LEU A 175 10.48 -3.51 -0.75
N ALA A 176 10.40 -2.19 -0.85
CA ALA A 176 10.08 -1.49 -2.10
C ALA A 176 11.13 -1.75 -3.18
N PHE A 177 12.41 -1.71 -2.79
CA PHE A 177 13.52 -2.06 -3.68
C PHE A 177 13.42 -3.52 -4.13
N LEU A 178 13.25 -4.47 -3.21
CA LEU A 178 13.11 -5.90 -3.56
C LEU A 178 11.90 -6.16 -4.46
N ASN A 179 10.76 -5.53 -4.19
CA ASN A 179 9.57 -5.60 -5.03
C ASN A 179 9.86 -5.14 -6.47
N LEU A 180 10.61 -4.05 -6.63
CA LEU A 180 11.01 -3.55 -7.94
C LEU A 180 11.83 -4.58 -8.72
N TYR A 181 12.77 -5.30 -8.08
CA TYR A 181 13.56 -6.36 -8.74
C TYR A 181 12.71 -7.51 -9.25
N VAL A 182 11.64 -7.85 -8.54
CA VAL A 182 10.74 -8.95 -8.91
C VAL A 182 9.61 -8.47 -9.86
N GLY A 183 9.61 -7.19 -10.23
CA GLY A 183 8.61 -6.61 -11.12
C GLY A 183 7.26 -6.34 -10.46
N LEU A 184 7.21 -6.31 -9.12
CA LEU A 184 6.03 -5.92 -8.37
C LEU A 184 5.97 -4.39 -8.31
N LYS A 185 4.87 -3.80 -8.79
CA LYS A 185 4.68 -2.35 -8.66
C LYS A 185 4.60 -1.97 -7.16
N THR A 186 5.43 -1.01 -6.79
CA THR A 186 5.58 -0.44 -5.44
C THR A 186 4.34 0.18 -4.80
N PRO A 187 3.22 0.53 -5.48
CA PRO A 187 1.94 0.87 -4.84
C PRO A 187 1.31 -0.26 -3.98
N ILE A 188 2.07 -1.26 -3.55
CA ILE A 188 1.69 -2.24 -2.53
C ILE A 188 2.15 -1.81 -1.12
N LEU A 189 3.04 -0.83 -0.99
CA LEU A 189 3.63 -0.39 0.29
C LEU A 189 3.15 1.00 0.72
#